data_AF-A0A7V6GKC4-F1
#
_entry.id   AF-A0A7V6GKC4-F1
#
_cell.length_a   1.000
_cell.length_b   1.000
_cell.length_c   1.000
_cell.angle_alpha   90.00
_cell.angle_beta   90.00
_cell.angle_gamma   90.00
#
_symmetry.space_group_name_H-M   'P 1'
#
loop_
_entity.id
_entity.type
_entity.pdbx_description
1 polymer ?
#
loop_
_entity_poly.entity_id
_entity_poly.type
_entity_poly.pdbx_seq_one_letter_code
_entity_poly.pdbx_strand_id
1 'polypeptide(L)'
;MKIVPGKSDVAIELLKKEEEFRNKLGVKPWKAYRCIAGRDAEDMNTFYFDTEWESLAEFEQFVEKFGSMEEMTSLTEKWKPIVASHEMEIYTVIENL
;
A
#
# COMPACT_ATOMS: atom_id res chain seq x y z
N MET A 1 -5.26 4.09 0.03
CA MET A 1 -4.98 4.42 1.45
C MET A 1 -5.11 5.92 1.66
N LYS A 2 -6.08 6.35 2.49
CA LYS A 2 -6.29 7.76 2.83
C LYS A 2 -5.53 8.11 4.10
N ILE A 3 -4.77 9.20 4.06
CA ILE A 3 -3.92 9.66 5.16
C ILE A 3 -4.59 10.85 5.87
N VAL A 4 -4.42 10.92 7.18
CA VAL A 4 -4.87 12.06 7.99
C VAL A 4 -4.22 13.35 7.46
N PRO A 5 -4.97 14.46 7.30
CA PRO A 5 -4.41 15.72 6.83
C PRO A 5 -3.16 16.15 7.61
N GLY A 6 -2.13 16.59 6.89
CA GLY A 6 -0.85 17.01 7.48
C GLY A 6 0.11 15.86 7.85
N LYS A 7 -0.24 14.61 7.56
CA LYS A 7 0.63 13.43 7.82
C LYS A 7 1.26 12.82 6.56
N SER A 8 1.09 13.44 5.38
CA SER A 8 1.61 12.89 4.11
C SER A 8 3.12 12.68 4.11
N ASP A 9 3.90 13.58 4.69
CA ASP A 9 5.37 13.42 4.73
C ASP A 9 5.79 12.26 5.64
N VAL A 10 5.08 12.07 6.76
CA VAL A 10 5.27 10.91 7.64
C VAL A 10 4.92 9.61 6.90
N ALA A 11 3.84 9.62 6.13
CA ALA A 11 3.45 8.48 5.31
C ALA A 11 4.53 8.15 4.27
N ILE A 12 5.11 9.14 3.58
CA ILE A 12 6.18 8.92 2.60
C ILE A 12 7.40 8.26 3.25
N GLU A 13 7.81 8.70 4.44
CA GLU A 13 8.93 8.08 5.15
C GLU A 13 8.66 6.64 5.60
N LEU A 14 7.41 6.32 5.98
CA LEU A 14 7.02 4.95 6.26
C LEU A 14 6.97 4.09 4.99
N LEU A 15 6.51 4.62 3.86
CA LEU A 15 6.51 3.91 2.58
C LEU A 15 7.92 3.54 2.13
N LYS A 16 8.89 4.46 2.25
CA LYS A 16 10.29 4.17 1.93
C LYS A 16 10.84 3.01 2.77
N LYS A 17 10.54 2.98 4.07
CA LYS A 17 10.95 1.90 4.97
C LYS A 17 10.29 0.57 4.60
N GLU A 18 9.03 0.60 4.24
CA GLU A 18 8.30 -0.58 3.78
C GLU A 18 8.84 -1.10 2.44
N GLU A 19 9.17 -0.21 1.51
CA GLU A 19 9.80 -0.56 0.24
C GLU A 19 11.19 -1.18 0.44
N GLU A 20 12.03 -0.61 1.29
CA GLU A 20 13.32 -1.21 1.67
C GLU A 20 13.17 -2.62 2.23
N PHE A 21 12.14 -2.83 3.07
CA PHE A 21 11.85 -4.13 3.65
C PHE A 21 11.35 -5.13 2.60
N ARG A 22 10.40 -4.73 1.74
CA ARG A 22 9.89 -5.55 0.63
C ARG A 22 11.01 -5.96 -0.32
N ASN A 23 11.91 -5.03 -0.65
CA ASN A 23 13.07 -5.29 -1.51
C ASN A 23 14.01 -6.35 -0.90
N LYS A 24 14.29 -6.29 0.42
CA LYS A 24 15.10 -7.30 1.10
C LYS A 24 14.48 -8.69 1.08
N LEU A 25 13.15 -8.77 1.07
CA LEU A 25 12.41 -10.03 1.03
C LEU A 25 12.20 -10.60 -0.37
N GLY A 26 12.66 -9.89 -1.41
CA GLY A 26 12.41 -10.26 -2.80
C GLY A 26 10.92 -10.22 -3.17
N VAL A 27 10.12 -9.43 -2.46
CA VAL A 27 8.70 -9.25 -2.75
C VAL A 27 8.57 -8.42 -4.03
N LYS A 28 7.56 -8.72 -4.86
CA LYS A 28 7.26 -7.94 -6.06
C LYS A 28 7.14 -6.43 -5.71
N PRO A 29 7.77 -5.54 -6.47
CA PRO A 29 7.64 -4.11 -6.25
C PRO A 29 6.19 -3.67 -6.50
N TRP A 30 5.71 -2.75 -5.68
CA TRP A 30 4.49 -2.02 -5.99
C TRP A 30 4.79 -0.74 -6.75
N LYS A 31 3.84 -0.25 -7.53
CA LYS A 31 3.83 1.15 -7.98
C LYS A 31 3.03 1.96 -6.97
N ALA A 32 3.63 3.03 -6.45
CA ALA A 32 2.97 3.94 -5.53
C ALA A 32 2.64 5.26 -6.24
N TYR A 33 1.42 5.75 -6.02
CA TYR A 33 0.93 7.00 -6.59
C TYR A 33 0.38 7.89 -5.49
N ARG A 34 0.66 9.19 -5.56
CA ARG A 34 0.00 10.20 -4.74
C ARG A 34 -1.11 10.85 -5.55
N CYS A 35 -2.31 10.90 -5.00
CA CYS A 35 -3.41 11.63 -5.61
C CYS A 35 -3.11 13.14 -5.59
N ILE A 36 -3.13 13.78 -6.76
CA ILE A 36 -2.95 15.24 -6.91
C ILE A 36 -4.31 15.93 -7.09
N ALA A 37 -5.27 15.23 -7.70
CA ALA A 37 -6.65 15.68 -7.87
C ALA A 37 -7.56 14.45 -7.89
N GLY A 38 -8.69 14.52 -7.17
CA GLY A 38 -9.68 13.44 -7.08
C GLY A 38 -11.11 13.98 -7.21
N ARG A 39 -12.07 13.18 -6.76
CA ARG A 39 -13.50 13.57 -6.77
C ARG A 39 -13.76 14.69 -5.77
N ASP A 40 -13.14 14.58 -4.60
CA ASP A 40 -13.28 15.55 -3.51
C ASP A 40 -11.91 16.10 -3.04
N ALA A 41 -11.90 17.26 -2.39
CA ALA A 41 -10.68 17.89 -1.87
C ALA A 41 -9.90 16.99 -0.88
N GLU A 42 -10.59 16.07 -0.21
CA GLU A 42 -9.98 15.12 0.72
C GLU A 42 -9.19 14.00 0.02
N ASP A 43 -9.43 13.76 -1.27
CA ASP A 43 -8.74 12.73 -2.05
C ASP A 43 -7.26 13.07 -2.25
N MET A 44 -6.87 14.35 -2.13
CA MET A 44 -5.46 14.77 -2.24
C MET A 44 -4.56 14.20 -1.13
N ASN A 45 -5.14 13.64 -0.07
CA ASN A 45 -4.41 12.93 0.98
C ASN A 45 -4.39 11.40 0.77
N THR A 46 -4.71 10.93 -0.43
CA THR A 46 -4.78 9.50 -0.75
C THR A 46 -3.52 9.04 -1.50
N PHE A 47 -2.97 7.90 -1.08
CA PHE A 47 -1.99 7.13 -1.82
C PHE A 47 -2.64 5.89 -2.41
N TYR A 48 -2.29 5.58 -3.66
CA TYR A 48 -2.68 4.36 -4.36
C TYR A 48 -1.46 3.47 -4.55
N PHE A 49 -1.67 2.17 -4.42
CA PHE A 49 -0.65 1.17 -4.64
C PHE A 49 -1.17 0.11 -5.59
N ASP A 50 -0.31 -0.29 -6.52
CA ASP A 50 -0.62 -1.28 -7.53
C ASP A 50 0.46 -2.35 -7.53
N THR A 51 0.08 -3.62 -7.57
CA THR A 51 0.98 -4.77 -7.68
C THR A 51 0.31 -5.82 -8.51
N GLU A 52 1.00 -6.29 -9.55
CA GLU A 52 0.52 -7.33 -10.44
C GLU A 52 0.90 -8.72 -9.91
N TRP A 53 -0.09 -9.59 -9.83
CA TRP A 53 0.03 -10.95 -9.33
C TRP A 53 -0.31 -11.94 -10.44
N GLU A 54 0.46 -13.03 -10.57
CA GLU A 54 0.19 -14.06 -11.57
C GLU A 54 -1.07 -14.86 -11.23
N SER A 55 -1.43 -14.92 -9.94
CA SER A 55 -2.60 -15.63 -9.44
C SER A 55 -3.02 -15.11 -8.07
N LEU A 56 -4.28 -15.39 -7.70
CA LEU A 56 -4.77 -15.14 -6.33
C LEU A 56 -4.02 -15.98 -5.29
N ALA A 57 -3.56 -17.18 -5.65
CA ALA A 57 -2.76 -18.02 -4.74
C ALA A 57 -1.39 -17.40 -4.41
N GLU A 58 -0.73 -16.75 -5.38
CA GLU A 58 0.51 -15.99 -5.14
C GLU A 58 0.26 -14.84 -4.16
N PHE A 59 -0.84 -14.10 -4.37
CA PHE A 59 -1.24 -13.01 -3.49
C PHE A 59 -1.53 -13.48 -2.06
N GLU A 60 -2.28 -14.58 -1.89
CA GLU A 60 -2.59 -15.16 -0.56
C GLU A 60 -1.32 -15.56 0.19
N GLN A 61 -0.39 -16.25 -0.48
CA GLN A 61 0.91 -16.62 0.11
C GLN A 61 1.71 -15.39 0.54
N PHE A 62 1.66 -14.32 -0.27
CA PHE A 62 2.28 -13.05 0.10
C PHE A 62 1.64 -12.46 1.36
N VAL A 63 0.32 -12.36 1.42
CA VAL A 63 -0.40 -11.79 2.58
C VAL A 63 -0.10 -12.58 3.85
N GLU A 64 -0.12 -13.91 3.80
CA GLU A 64 0.18 -14.78 4.95
C GLU A 64 1.64 -14.60 5.42
N LYS A 65 2.59 -14.65 4.49
CA LYS A 65 4.01 -14.50 4.80
C LYS A 65 4.33 -13.10 5.34
N PHE A 66 3.80 -12.07 4.71
CA PHE A 66 4.09 -10.68 5.07
C PHE A 66 3.38 -10.27 6.36
N GLY A 67 2.12 -10.69 6.54
CA GLY A 67 1.33 -10.40 7.74
C GLY A 67 1.81 -11.11 9.01
N SER A 68 2.58 -12.20 8.88
CA SER A 68 3.14 -12.93 10.03
C SER A 68 4.51 -12.41 10.50
N MET A 69 5.09 -11.41 9.82
CA MET A 69 6.40 -10.85 10.18
C MET A 69 6.29 -9.82 11.33
N GLU A 70 7.23 -9.88 12.27
CA GLU A 70 7.30 -8.95 13.41
C GLU A 70 7.54 -7.52 12.93
N GLU A 71 8.40 -7.33 11.93
CA GLU A 71 8.67 -6.03 11.33
C GLU A 71 7.41 -5.41 10.73
N MET A 72 6.53 -6.23 10.14
CA MET A 72 5.24 -5.76 9.61
C MET A 72 4.25 -5.42 10.69
N THR A 73 4.24 -6.17 11.79
CA THR A 73 3.48 -5.80 12.98
C THR A 73 3.94 -4.43 13.50
N SER A 74 5.25 -4.21 13.61
CA SER A 74 5.85 -2.93 14.04
C SER A 74 5.53 -1.77 13.08
N LEU A 75 5.58 -2.00 11.77
CA LEU A 75 5.20 -1.01 10.76
C LEU A 75 3.71 -0.68 10.85
N THR A 76 2.86 -1.68 11.03
CA THR A 76 1.40 -1.51 11.17
C THR A 76 1.06 -0.59 12.35
N GLU A 77 1.72 -0.75 13.50
CA GLU A 77 1.52 0.15 14.64
C GLU A 77 1.87 1.62 14.33
N LYS A 78 2.90 1.85 13.49
CA LYS A 78 3.28 3.21 13.06
C LYS A 78 2.30 3.81 12.06
N TRP A 79 1.64 2.97 11.26
CA TRP A 79 0.61 3.37 10.31
C TRP A 79 -0.71 3.77 10.98
N LYS A 80 -1.13 3.04 12.04
CA LYS A 80 -2.41 3.28 12.75
C LYS A 80 -2.76 4.75 13.04
N PRO A 81 -1.87 5.59 13.62
CA PRO A 81 -2.22 6.97 13.96
C PRO A 81 -2.30 7.93 12.76
N ILE A 82 -1.87 7.52 11.56
CA ILE A 82 -1.82 8.40 10.38
C ILE A 82 -2.71 7.95 9.23
N VAL A 83 -3.19 6.70 9.24
CA VAL A 83 -4.15 6.20 8.25
C VAL A 83 -5.56 6.56 8.69
N ALA A 84 -6.28 7.31 7.85
CA ALA A 84 -7.68 7.63 8.07
C ALA A 84 -8.59 6.49 7.58
N SER A 85 -8.27 5.91 6.42
CA SER A 85 -8.93 4.70 5.91
C SER A 85 -8.01 3.92 4.97
N HIS A 86 -8.25 2.63 4.86
CA HIS A 86 -7.55 1.74 3.94
C HIS A 86 -8.57 0.86 3.22
N GLU A 87 -8.49 0.84 1.90
CA GLU A 87 -9.35 0.05 1.02
C GLU A 87 -8.42 -0.72 0.07
N MET A 88 -8.79 -1.97 -0.21
CA MET A 88 -8.09 -2.88 -1.09
C MET A 88 -9.09 -3.46 -2.08
N GLU A 89 -8.71 -3.46 -3.35
CA GLU A 89 -9.52 -3.96 -4.45
C GLU A 89 -8.65 -4.85 -5.33
N ILE A 90 -9.26 -5.86 -5.95
CA ILE A 90 -8.59 -6.78 -6.87
C ILE A 90 -9.29 -6.66 -8.22
N TYR A 91 -8.51 -6.41 -9.26
CA TYR A 91 -8.98 -6.23 -10.62
C TYR A 91 -8.45 -7.33 -11.52
N THR A 92 -9.19 -7.64 -12.59
CA THR A 92 -8.71 -8.43 -13.72
C THR A 92 -8.69 -7.53 -14.96
N VAL A 93 -7.76 -7.80 -15.88
CA VAL A 93 -7.70 -7.07 -17.15
C VAL A 93 -8.90 -7.47 -18.01
N ILE A 94 -9.57 -6.47 -18.59
CA ILE A 94 -10.54 -6.72 -19.67
C ILE A 94 -9.75 -6.77 -20.98
N GLU A 95 -9.72 -7.92 -21.61
CA GLU A 95 -9.06 -8.09 -22.90
C GLU A 95 -9.90 -7.48 -24.04
N ASN A 96 -9.24 -6.86 -25.02
CA ASN A 96 -9.84 -6.32 -26.25
C ASN A 96 -10.80 -5.12 -26.07
N LEU A 97 -10.48 -4.20 -25.15
CA LEU A 97 -11.03 -2.85 -25.12
C LEU A 97 -10.35 -1.90 -26.11
#